data_AF-A0A7V5QZH3-F1
#
_entry.id   AF-A0A7V5QZH3-F1
#
_cell.length_a   1.000
_cell.length_b   1.000
_cell.length_c   1.000
_cell.angle_alpha   90.00
_cell.angle_beta   90.00
_cell.angle_gamma   90.00
#
_symmetry.space_group_name_H-M   'P 1'
#
loop_
_entity.id
_entity.type
_entity.pdbx_description
1 polymer ?
#
loop_
_entity_poly.entity_id
_entity_poly.type
_entity_poly.pdbx_seq_one_letter_code
_entity_poly.pdbx_strand_id
1 'polypeptide(L)'
;NASDYMQLCQQYQSLFMVIDAPIEAEDRNTARRFITLIDVLYDAQMPLYVLSAVSHQHMYNGRQLAFEMQRTFSRITEMQVAHYLK
;
A
#
# COMPACT_ATOMS: atom_id res chain seq x y z
N ASN A 1 -12.42 -5.52 -4.08
CA ASN A 1 -12.69 -5.85 -2.65
C ASN A 1 -11.45 -6.61 -2.11
N ALA A 2 -11.38 -7.01 -0.83
CA ALA A 2 -10.19 -7.68 -0.31
C ALA A 2 -9.91 -9.05 -1.00
N SER A 3 -10.95 -9.78 -1.38
CA SER A 3 -10.81 -11.06 -2.08
C SER A 3 -10.10 -10.94 -3.42
N ASP A 4 -10.33 -9.86 -4.17
CA ASP A 4 -9.64 -9.63 -5.44
C ASP A 4 -8.12 -9.52 -5.24
N TYR A 5 -7.67 -8.82 -4.20
CA TYR A 5 -6.24 -8.69 -3.90
C TYR A 5 -5.64 -9.99 -3.35
N MET A 6 -6.41 -10.79 -2.60
CA MET A 6 -5.96 -12.12 -2.16
C MET A 6 -5.72 -13.05 -3.34
N GLN A 7 -6.58 -12.98 -4.37
CA GLN A 7 -6.38 -13.75 -5.60
C GLN A 7 -5.08 -13.33 -6.32
N LEU A 8 -4.72 -12.04 -6.32
CA LEU A 8 -3.43 -11.60 -6.87
C LEU A 8 -2.26 -12.26 -6.14
N CYS A 9 -2.30 -12.32 -4.81
CA CYS A 9 -1.25 -12.99 -4.03
C CYS A 9 -1.16 -14.50 -4.28
N GLN A 10 -2.24 -15.15 -4.73
CA GLN A 10 -2.22 -16.56 -5.12
C GLN A 10 -1.64 -16.78 -6.51
N GLN A 11 -1.80 -15.81 -7.41
CA GLN A 11 -1.42 -15.92 -8.82
C GLN A 11 -0.02 -15.38 -9.12
N TYR A 12 0.45 -14.41 -8.35
CA TYR A 12 1.69 -13.69 -8.59
C TYR A 12 2.61 -13.75 -7.37
N GLN A 13 3.91 -13.68 -7.62
CA GLN A 13 4.93 -13.70 -6.57
C GLN A 13 5.38 -12.31 -6.13
N SER A 14 5.05 -11.27 -6.90
CA SER A 14 5.36 -9.87 -6.58
C SER A 14 4.46 -8.93 -7.37
N LEU A 15 4.37 -7.68 -6.91
CA LEU A 15 3.60 -6.64 -7.57
C LEU A 15 4.46 -5.39 -7.81
N PHE A 16 4.24 -4.74 -8.95
CA PHE A 16 4.85 -3.45 -9.29
C PHE A 16 3.75 -2.39 -9.37
N MET A 17 3.98 -1.24 -8.73
CA MET A 17 3.04 -0.13 -8.71
C MET A 17 3.76 1.18 -9.04
N VAL A 18 3.06 2.05 -9.77
CA VAL A 18 3.49 3.43 -10.01
C VAL A 18 2.51 4.36 -9.32
N ILE A 19 3.02 5.32 -8.56
CA ILE A 19 2.25 6.38 -7.89
C ILE A 19 2.82 7.73 -8.35
N ASP A 20 2.14 8.38 -9.27
CA ASP A 20 2.53 9.65 -9.85
C ASP A 20 2.01 10.87 -9.07
N ALA A 21 0.93 10.69 -8.30
CA ALA A 21 0.32 11.73 -7.47
C ALA A 21 -0.15 11.18 -6.11
N PRO A 22 -0.23 12.03 -5.08
CA PRO A 22 -0.85 11.67 -3.81
C PRO A 22 -2.35 11.39 -3.99
N ILE A 23 -2.91 10.54 -3.12
CA ILE A 23 -4.35 10.31 -3.04
C ILE A 23 -5.00 11.51 -2.34
N GLU A 24 -5.86 12.21 -3.05
CA GLU A 24 -6.56 13.38 -2.51
C GLU A 24 -7.65 12.98 -1.50
N ALA A 25 -8.00 13.91 -0.61
CA ALA A 25 -8.93 13.68 0.49
C ALA A 25 -10.33 13.24 0.00
N GLU A 26 -10.73 13.70 -1.17
CA GLU A 26 -12.02 13.42 -1.81
C GLU A 26 -12.07 11.99 -2.37
N ASP A 27 -10.92 11.41 -2.70
CA ASP A 27 -10.78 10.08 -3.31
C ASP A 27 -10.80 8.93 -2.28
N ARG A 28 -11.82 8.97 -1.40
CA ARG A 28 -11.97 8.00 -0.29
C ARG A 28 -11.97 6.54 -0.75
N ASN A 29 -12.55 6.25 -1.92
CA ASN A 29 -12.57 4.90 -2.47
C ASN A 29 -11.17 4.43 -2.89
N THR A 30 -10.35 5.32 -3.43
CA THR A 30 -8.95 5.02 -3.79
C THR A 30 -8.11 4.83 -2.54
N ALA A 31 -8.26 5.71 -1.53
CA ALA A 31 -7.60 5.55 -0.24
C ALA A 31 -7.93 4.20 0.43
N ARG A 32 -9.22 3.82 0.50
CA ARG A 32 -9.62 2.53 1.09
C ARG A 32 -9.09 1.33 0.31
N ARG A 33 -9.08 1.41 -1.03
CA ARG A 33 -8.51 0.35 -1.88
C ARG A 33 -7.01 0.23 -1.67
N PHE A 34 -6.29 1.36 -1.56
CA PHE A 34 -4.86 1.37 -1.27
C PHE A 34 -4.56 0.72 0.08
N ILE A 35 -5.26 1.11 1.15
CA ILE A 35 -5.14 0.45 2.47
C ILE A 35 -5.38 -1.05 2.33
N THR A 36 -6.49 -1.45 1.69
CA THR A 36 -6.86 -2.86 1.57
C THR A 36 -5.81 -3.66 0.79
N LEU A 37 -5.26 -3.09 -0.27
CA LEU A 37 -4.19 -3.72 -1.04
C LEU A 37 -2.96 -3.93 -0.15
N ILE A 38 -2.44 -2.87 0.47
CA ILE A 38 -1.23 -2.97 1.29
C ILE A 38 -1.43 -3.96 2.44
N ASP A 39 -2.59 -3.95 3.10
CA ASP A 39 -2.94 -4.89 4.16
C ASP A 39 -2.84 -6.34 3.67
N VAL A 40 -3.43 -6.66 2.51
CA VAL A 40 -3.38 -8.01 1.93
C VAL A 40 -1.96 -8.41 1.52
N LEU A 41 -1.19 -7.49 0.93
CA LEU A 41 0.20 -7.77 0.54
C LEU A 41 1.10 -8.02 1.75
N TYR A 42 0.92 -7.21 2.79
CA TYR A 42 1.64 -7.33 4.06
C TYR A 42 1.35 -8.68 4.72
N ASP A 43 0.07 -9.05 4.87
CA ASP A 43 -0.35 -10.31 5.50
C ASP A 43 0.11 -11.54 4.69
N ALA A 44 0.11 -11.44 3.36
CA ALA A 44 0.60 -12.49 2.47
C ALA A 44 2.13 -12.54 2.35
N GLN A 45 2.85 -11.60 2.98
CA GLN A 45 4.29 -11.38 2.80
C GLN A 45 4.70 -11.29 1.32
N MET A 46 3.83 -10.77 0.45
CA MET A 46 4.09 -10.64 -0.98
C MET A 46 4.92 -9.37 -1.25
N PRO A 47 6.10 -9.47 -1.90
CA PRO A 47 6.90 -8.32 -2.28
C PRO A 47 6.14 -7.30 -3.13
N LEU A 48 6.27 -6.03 -2.76
CA LEU A 48 5.74 -4.89 -3.50
C LEU A 48 6.89 -3.95 -3.87
N TYR A 49 7.01 -3.64 -5.16
CA TYR A 49 7.94 -2.65 -5.69
C TYR A 49 7.14 -1.42 -6.13
N VAL A 50 7.48 -0.25 -5.58
CA VAL A 50 6.77 1.00 -5.87
C VAL A 50 7.73 2.03 -6.47
N LEU A 51 7.37 2.54 -7.64
CA LEU A 51 7.94 3.77 -8.17
C LEU A 51 6.99 4.91 -7.81
N SER A 52 7.45 5.88 -7.03
CA SER A 52 6.59 6.96 -6.56
C SER A 52 7.23 8.32 -6.74
N ALA A 53 6.43 9.30 -7.19
CA ALA A 53 6.81 10.72 -7.23
C ALA A 53 6.78 11.38 -5.85
N VAL A 54 6.08 10.77 -4.88
CA VAL A 54 5.96 11.25 -3.50
C VAL A 54 6.47 10.21 -2.51
N SER A 55 6.99 10.63 -1.36
CA SER A 55 7.31 9.68 -0.29
C SER A 55 6.04 9.05 0.26
N HIS A 56 6.13 7.84 0.82
CA HIS A 56 4.94 7.12 1.29
C HIS A 56 4.16 7.90 2.35
N GLN A 57 4.83 8.67 3.21
CA GLN A 57 4.20 9.52 4.22
C GLN A 57 3.33 10.65 3.62
N HIS A 58 3.56 11.01 2.35
CA HIS A 58 2.83 12.03 1.61
C HIS A 58 1.91 11.42 0.53
N MET A 59 1.68 10.10 0.52
CA MET A 59 0.78 9.46 -0.46
C MET A 59 -0.71 9.74 -0.20
N TYR A 60 -1.07 10.41 0.89
CA TYR A 60 -2.46 10.73 1.20
C TYR A 60 -2.60 12.13 1.82
N ASN A 61 -3.47 12.97 1.22
CA ASN A 61 -3.68 14.36 1.64
C ASN A 61 -4.93 14.58 2.50
N GLY A 62 -5.64 13.52 2.90
CA GLY A 62 -6.88 13.63 3.68
C GLY A 62 -6.73 13.44 5.19
N ARG A 63 -7.74 13.88 5.94
CA ARG A 63 -7.81 13.71 7.42
C ARG A 63 -8.66 12.52 7.86
N GLN A 64 -9.67 12.15 7.09
CA GLN A 64 -10.69 11.18 7.51
C GLN A 64 -10.17 9.75 7.71
N LEU A 65 -9.13 9.36 6.95
CA LEU A 65 -8.50 8.04 7.00
C LEU A 65 -7.04 8.15 7.50
N ALA A 66 -6.71 9.24 8.19
CA ALA A 66 -5.33 9.53 8.57
C ALA A 66 -4.73 8.44 9.47
N PHE A 67 -5.53 7.90 10.40
CA PHE A 67 -5.09 6.83 11.31
C PHE A 67 -4.83 5.52 10.56
N GLU A 68 -5.75 5.11 9.69
CA GLU A 68 -5.61 3.92 8.88
C GLU A 68 -4.43 4.04 7.92
N MET A 69 -4.23 5.21 7.32
CA MET A 69 -3.08 5.48 6.45
C MET A 69 -1.76 5.48 7.20
N GLN A 70 -1.71 6.03 8.42
CA GLN A 70 -0.51 5.95 9.24
C GLN A 70 -0.11 4.49 9.50
N ARG A 71 -1.09 3.63 9.83
CA ARG A 71 -0.86 2.18 9.97
C ARG A 71 -0.40 1.53 8.66
N THR A 72 -1.00 1.91 7.53
CA THR A 72 -0.58 1.46 6.20
C THR A 72 0.86 1.87 5.89
N PHE A 73 1.29 3.07 6.25
CA PHE A 73 2.67 3.55 6.07
C PHE A 73 3.67 2.80 6.95
N SER A 74 3.30 2.46 8.19
CA SER A 74 4.12 1.59 9.04
C SER A 74 4.35 0.23 8.38
N ARG A 75 3.30 -0.39 7.84
CA ARG A 75 3.41 -1.67 7.12
C ARG A 75 4.33 -1.59 5.90
N ILE A 76 4.20 -0.53 5.10
CA ILE A 76 5.10 -0.28 3.96
C ILE A 76 6.55 -0.20 4.45
N THR A 77 6.80 0.52 5.55
CA THR A 77 8.15 0.65 6.14
C THR A 77 8.69 -0.70 6.60
N GLU A 78 7.89 -1.52 7.27
CA GLU A 78 8.28 -2.87 7.71
C GLU A 78 8.60 -3.78 6.52
N MET A 79 7.80 -3.72 5.45
CA MET A 79 8.04 -4.47 4.21
C MET A 79 9.36 -4.07 3.54
N GLN A 80 9.80 -2.81 3.67
CA GLN A 80 11.11 -2.36 3.16
C GLN A 80 12.26 -2.96 3.99
N VAL A 81 12.14 -3.00 5.32
CA VAL A 81 13.17 -3.54 6.21
C VAL A 81 13.40 -5.03 6.00
N ALA A 82 12.33 -5.80 5.74
CA ALA A 82 12.43 -7.23 5.45
C ALA A 82 13.33 -7.58 4.25
N HIS A 83 13.53 -6.63 3.33
CA HIS A 83 14.39 -6.80 2.16
C HIS A 83 15.88 -6.53 2.46
N TYR A 84 16.22 -5.87 3.57
CA TYR A 84 17.61 -5.56 3.98
C TYR A 84 18.28 -6.63 4.83
N LEU A 85 17.52 -7.59 5.39
CA LEU A 85 18.02 -8.63 6.28
C LEU A 85 18.32 -9.97 5.58
N LYS A 86 18.49 -9.98 4.26
CA LYS A 86 18.88 -11.18 3.48
C LYS A 86 20.19 -10.96 2.73
#